data_AF-A0A972DQN5-F1
#
_entry.id   AF-A0A972DQN5-F1
#
_cell.length_a   1.000
_cell.length_b   1.000
_cell.length_c   1.000
_cell.angle_alpha   90.00
_cell.angle_beta   90.00
_cell.angle_gamma   90.00
#
_symmetry.space_group_name_H-M   'P 1'
#
loop_
_entity.id
_entity.type
_entity.pdbx_description
1 polymer ?
#
loop_
_entity_poly.entity_id
_entity_poly.type
_entity_poly.pdbx_seq_one_letter_code
_entity_poly.pdbx_strand_id
1 'polypeptide(L)' 'FGRQQGHTEMYRGHEFTVNLVRKVQLMIGVNEEFLEPTIDAIIKGGRTGKSGEVGDGKIFVLPLDDCIRIRTGERGGEAI' A
#
# COMPACT_ATOMS: atom_id res chain seq x y z
N PHE A 1 3.71 9.83 -10.79
CA PHE A 1 3.64 9.31 -12.17
C PHE A 1 4.38 10.28 -13.11
N GLY A 2 5.69 10.12 -13.28
CA GLY A 2 6.53 10.96 -14.17
C GLY A 2 6.95 10.20 -15.43
N ARG A 3 6.61 10.73 -16.61
CA ARG A 3 6.80 10.08 -17.93
C ARG A 3 8.19 10.34 -18.52
N GLN A 4 9.20 10.50 -17.68
CA GLN A 4 10.55 10.86 -18.10
C GLN A 4 11.59 10.09 -17.27
N GLN A 5 12.69 9.80 -17.93
CA GLN A 5 13.73 8.80 -17.65
C GLN A 5 14.19 8.76 -16.19
N GLY A 6 14.59 7.56 -15.73
CA GLY A 6 15.14 7.33 -14.40
C GLY A 6 16.26 8.31 -14.09
N HIS A 7 16.11 9.06 -13.01
CA HIS A 7 17.15 9.97 -12.54
C HIS A 7 18.32 9.15 -11.99
N THR A 8 19.47 9.23 -12.64
CA THR A 8 20.75 8.79 -12.06
C THR A 8 21.22 9.89 -11.11
N GLU A 9 21.16 9.66 -9.80
CA GLU A 9 21.79 10.54 -8.82
C GLU A 9 23.20 10.05 -8.51
N MET A 10 24.19 10.93 -8.66
CA MET A 10 25.56 10.68 -8.19
C MET A 10 25.60 10.87 -6.67
N TYR A 11 25.83 9.79 -5.91
CA TYR A 11 26.12 9.87 -4.48
C TYR A 11 27.56 9.39 -4.24
N ARG A 12 28.44 10.33 -3.84
CA ARG A 12 29.84 10.08 -3.47
C ARG A 12 30.68 9.28 -4.50
N GLY A 13 30.56 9.61 -5.79
CA GLY A 13 31.39 9.00 -6.84
C GLY A 13 30.99 7.57 -7.24
N HIS A 14 29.85 7.07 -6.75
CA HIS A 14 29.22 5.85 -7.24
C HIS A 14 27.92 6.22 -7.98
N GLU A 15 27.76 5.70 -9.20
CA GLU A 15 26.50 5.78 -9.94
C GLU A 15 25.47 4.86 -9.26
N PHE A 16 24.44 5.44 -8.64
CA PHE A 16 23.29 4.69 -8.18
C PHE A 16 22.14 4.92 -9.17
N THR A 17 21.91 3.94 -10.04
CA THR A 17 20.71 3.92 -10.87
C THR A 17 19.54 3.50 -10.00
N VAL A 18 18.81 4.47 -9.45
CA VAL A 18 17.59 4.21 -8.67
C VAL A 18 16.43 4.00 -9.64
N ASN A 19 16.15 2.74 -9.97
CA ASN A 19 14.99 2.36 -10.77
C ASN A 19 13.75 2.22 -9.88
N LEU A 20 12.92 3.25 -9.87
CA LEU A 20 11.61 3.22 -9.21
C LEU A 20 10.56 2.65 -10.16
N VAL A 21 10.02 1.48 -9.83
CA VAL A 21 8.90 0.88 -10.55
C VAL A 21 7.59 1.52 -10.08
N ARG A 22 6.70 1.88 -11.01
CA ARG A 22 5.38 2.43 -10.66
C ARG A 22 4.55 1.38 -9.91
N LYS A 23 3.98 1.78 -8.78
CA LYS A 23 3.07 0.98 -7.95
C LYS A 23 1.85 1.81 -7.57
N VAL A 24 0.73 1.14 -7.28
CA VAL A 24 -0.47 1.75 -6.71
C VAL A 24 -0.41 1.58 -5.20
N GLN A 25 -0.66 2.65 -4.45
CA GLN A 25 -0.80 2.60 -3.00
C GLN A 25 -2.28 2.60 -2.66
N LEU A 26 -2.72 1.59 -1.91
CA LEU A 26 -4.06 1.51 -1.34
C LEU A 26 -3.98 1.88 0.14
N MET A 27 -4.91 2.70 0.61
CA MET A 27 -5.12 2.99 2.03
C MET A 27 -6.56 2.65 2.34
N ILE A 28 -6.77 1.66 3.20
CA ILE A 28 -8.08 1.08 3.47
C ILE A 28 -8.23 1.02 4.99
N GLY A 29 -9.23 1.71 5.52
CA GLY A 29 -9.66 1.56 6.92
C GLY A 29 -10.65 0.42 7.01
N VAL A 30 -10.44 -0.50 7.94
CA VAL A 30 -11.32 -1.65 8.19
C VAL A 30 -11.48 -1.86 9.69
N ASN A 31 -12.63 -2.40 10.10
CA ASN A 31 -12.82 -2.88 11.46
C ASN A 31 -12.03 -4.17 11.69
N GLU A 32 -11.81 -4.51 12.95
CA GLU A 32 -11.02 -5.68 13.36
C GLU A 32 -11.54 -6.99 12.72
N GLU A 33 -12.87 -7.15 12.62
CA GLU A 33 -13.48 -8.33 12.00
C GLU A 33 -13.21 -8.46 10.49
N PHE A 34 -12.81 -7.38 9.84
CA PHE A 34 -12.49 -7.32 8.41
C PHE A 34 -10.99 -7.31 8.12
N LEU A 35 -10.12 -7.33 9.14
CA LEU A 35 -8.67 -7.26 8.97
C LEU A 35 -8.14 -8.44 8.12
N GLU A 36 -8.31 -9.66 8.61
CA GLU A 36 -7.84 -10.88 7.91
C GLU A 36 -8.51 -11.07 6.54
N PRO A 37 -9.85 -10.94 6.41
CA PRO A 37 -10.51 -11.03 5.09
C PRO A 37 -9.96 -10.04 4.06
N THR A 38 -9.60 -8.83 4.49
CA THR A 38 -9.04 -7.80 3.60
C THR A 38 -7.63 -8.17 3.16
N ILE A 39 -6.79 -8.62 4.09
CA ILE A 39 -5.42 -9.08 3.78
C ILE A 39 -5.47 -10.22 2.76
N ASP A 40 -6.31 -11.23 3.00
CA ASP A 40 -6.47 -12.39 2.12
C ASP A 40 -6.95 -11.99 0.73
N ALA A 41 -7.93 -11.07 0.64
CA ALA A 41 -8.44 -10.55 -0.62
C ALA A 41 -7.35 -9.81 -1.42
N ILE A 42 -6.55 -8.97 -0.76
CA ILE A 42 -5.44 -8.25 -1.39
C ILE A 42 -4.36 -9.22 -1.87
N ILE A 43 -3.99 -10.22 -1.05
CA ILE A 43 -3.02 -11.24 -1.46
C ILE A 43 -3.52 -12.00 -2.70
N LYS A 44 -4.78 -12.43 -2.69
CA LYS A 44 -5.38 -13.17 -3.82
C LYS A 44 -5.43 -12.33 -5.10
N GLY A 45 -5.74 -11.03 -5.00
CA GLY A 45 -5.84 -10.14 -6.15
C GLY A 45 -4.49 -9.58 -6.64
N GLY A 46 -3.51 -9.43 -5.74
CA GLY A 46 -2.24 -8.77 -6.01
C GLY A 46 -1.05 -9.70 -6.26
N ARG A 47 -1.14 -10.98 -5.86
CA ARG A 47 -0.08 -11.98 -6.11
C ARG A 47 -0.05 -12.37 -7.57
N THR A 48 1.13 -12.31 -8.21
CA THR A 48 1.31 -12.82 -9.58
C THR A 48 1.97 -14.20 -9.57
N GLY A 49 1.70 -14.99 -10.62
CA GLY A 49 2.20 -16.37 -10.72
C GLY A 49 1.65 -17.32 -9.64
N LYS A 50 2.17 -18.55 -9.61
CA LYS A 50 1.72 -19.58 -8.64
C LYS A 50 2.32 -19.38 -7.25
N SER A 51 3.54 -18.85 -7.18
CA SER A 51 4.32 -18.68 -5.94
C SER A 51 4.50 -17.22 -5.51
N GLY A 52 3.98 -16.25 -6.28
CA GLY A 52 4.38 -14.84 -6.16
C GLY A 52 5.62 -14.53 -7.00
N GLU A 53 5.73 -13.28 -7.45
CA GLU A 53 6.91 -12.77 -8.14
C GLU A 53 7.52 -11.58 -7.38
N VAL A 54 8.80 -11.31 -7.67
CA VAL A 54 9.48 -10.16 -7.08
C VAL A 54 8.81 -8.87 -7.56
N GLY A 55 8.27 -8.11 -6.61
CA GLY A 55 7.62 -6.84 -6.88
C GLY A 55 6.11 -6.84 -6.67
N ASP A 56 5.48 -7.94 -6.26
CA ASP A 56 4.04 -7.99 -5.92
C ASP A 56 3.63 -6.96 -4.86
N GLY A 57 4.59 -6.52 -4.05
CA GLY A 57 4.43 -5.40 -3.12
C GLY A 57 4.50 -5.87 -1.69
N LYS A 58 3.92 -5.06 -0.80
CA LYS A 58 3.85 -5.31 0.64
C LYS A 58 2.51 -4.79 1.16
N ILE A 59 2.01 -5.43 2.20
CA ILE A 59 0.86 -4.96 2.97
C ILE A 59 1.41 -4.51 4.33
N PHE A 60 1.03 -3.31 4.76
CA PHE A 60 1.36 -2.78 6.08
C PHE A 60 0.07 -2.64 6.87
N VAL A 61 0.04 -3.23 8.06
CA VAL A 61 -1.06 -3.06 9.00
C VAL A 61 -0.61 -2.04 10.04
N LEU A 62 -1.37 -0.96 10.17
CA LEU A 62 -1.10 0.12 11.11
C LEU A 62 -2.32 0.29 12.02
N PRO A 63 -2.12 0.58 13.32
CA PRO A 63 -3.24 0.88 14.20
C PRO A 63 -3.91 2.19 13.76
N LEU A 64 -5.25 2.23 13.82
CA LEU A 64 -6.06 3.42 13.58
C LEU A 64 -6.76 3.79 14.89
N ASP A 65 -6.28 4.86 15.54
CA ASP A 65 -6.77 5.23 16.87
C ASP A 65 -8.22 5.76 16.84
N ASP A 66 -8.62 6.47 15.78
CA ASP A 66 -9.97 7.01 15.61
C ASP A 66 -10.30 7.21 14.12
N CYS A 67 -11.59 7.13 13.80
CA CYS A 67 -12.15 7.36 12.47
C CYS A 67 -13.42 8.20 12.63
N ILE A 68 -13.60 9.25 11.84
CA ILE A 68 -14.78 10.11 11.93
C ILE A 68 -15.50 10.17 10.58
N ARG A 69 -16.78 9.78 10.57
CA ARG A 69 -17.63 9.88 9.38
C ARG A 69 -18.19 11.30 9.27
N ILE A 70 -17.64 12.09 8.34
CA ILE A 70 -17.99 13.53 8.17
C ILE A 70 -19.50 13.78 8.09
N ARG A 71 -20.26 12.89 7.43
CA ARG A 71 -21.69 13.07 7.22
C ARG A 71 -22.53 12.93 8.49
N THR A 72 -22.17 12.03 9.39
CA THR A 72 -23.00 11.65 10.56
C THR A 72 -22.36 12.04 11.89
N GLY A 73 -21.04 12.25 11.92
CA GLY A 73 -20.29 12.48 13.15
C GLY A 73 -19.99 11.21 13.94
N GLU A 74 -20.37 10.03 13.43
CA GLU A 74 -20.03 8.73 14.04
C GLU A 74 -18.51 8.58 14.14
N ARG A 75 -18.07 7.84 15.18
CA ARG A 75 -16.66 7.68 15.54
C ARG A 75 -16.25 6.21 15.66
N GLY A 76 -14.94 5.95 15.59
CA GLY A 76 -14.39 4.60 15.73
C GLY A 76 -14.93 3.62 14.70
N GLY A 77 -15.23 2.40 15.13
CA GLY A 77 -15.68 1.32 14.22
C GLY A 77 -17.05 1.55 13.57
N GLU A 78 -17.92 2.40 14.14
CA GLU A 78 -19.19 2.76 13.50
C GLU A 78 -18.98 3.69 12.29
N ALA A 79 -17.87 4.44 12.28
CA ALA A 79 -17.53 5.38 11.22
C ALA A 79 -16.90 4.70 9.99
N ILE A 80 -16.34 3.52 10.19
CA ILE A 80 -15.79 2.63 9.15
C ILE A 80 -16.96 1.93 8.45
#